data_AF-A0A7N0VJX3-F1
#
_entry.id   AF-A0A7N0VJX3-F1
#
_cell.length_a   1.000
_cell.length_b   1.000
_cell.length_c   1.000
_cell.angle_alpha   90.00
_cell.angle_beta   90.00
_cell.angle_gamma   90.00
#
_symmetry.space_group_name_H-M   'P 1'
#
loop_
_entity.id
_entity.type
_entity.pdbx_description
1 polymer ?
#
loop_
_entity_poly.entity_id
_entity_poly.type
_entity_poly.pdbx_seq_one_letter_code
_entity_poly.pdbx_strand_id
1 'polypeptide(L)'
;MAGLRSPSFYMASTLRTSAKEIDLKKPFTPPREVHVQVTHSMPPQKIEIFKSIEGWAEENILIHLKPVEKCWQPQDFLPDPVSDGFEEQVKELRERAKEIPDEYYVVLVGDMITEEALPTYQTMLNTLDGARDETGASPTTWAMWTRAWTAEENRHGDLLNKYLYLSGRVDMRQIEKTIQYLIGSGMDPRTENNPYLGFIYTSFQERATFVSHGNTARHAKDYGDIKLAQICGTIASDEKRHETAYCKIVEKLFEIDP
;
A
#
# COMPACT_ATOMS: atom_id res chain seq x y z
N MET A 1 44.10 -35.87 -28.23
CA MET A 1 43.36 -36.52 -27.13
C MET A 1 42.81 -35.41 -26.24
N ALA A 2 41.64 -34.87 -26.60
CA ALA A 2 40.34 -35.16 -25.98
C ALA A 2 40.20 -34.54 -24.57
N GLY A 3 39.63 -33.33 -24.54
CA GLY A 3 39.27 -32.61 -23.31
C GLY A 3 37.91 -33.07 -22.78
N LEU A 4 37.83 -33.24 -21.46
CA LEU A 4 36.62 -33.62 -20.73
C LEU A 4 35.71 -32.39 -20.55
N ARG A 5 34.52 -32.43 -21.17
CA ARG A 5 33.40 -31.53 -20.87
C ARG A 5 32.40 -32.26 -19.97
N SER A 6 31.97 -31.62 -18.89
CA SER A 6 30.87 -32.09 -18.05
C SER A 6 29.54 -32.13 -18.82
N PRO A 7 28.64 -33.11 -18.55
CA PRO A 7 27.37 -33.20 -19.25
C PRO A 7 26.38 -32.13 -18.73
N SER A 8 25.83 -31.36 -19.66
CA SER A 8 24.66 -30.50 -19.41
C SER A 8 23.40 -31.37 -19.46
N PHE A 9 22.62 -31.37 -18.39
CA PHE A 9 21.31 -32.00 -18.35
C PHE A 9 20.25 -31.01 -18.85
N TYR A 10 19.63 -31.32 -19.98
CA TYR A 10 18.43 -30.65 -20.46
C TYR A 10 17.20 -31.49 -20.09
N MET A 11 16.29 -30.90 -19.30
CA MET A 11 14.94 -31.44 -19.10
C MET A 11 14.16 -31.31 -20.41
N ALA A 12 13.80 -32.44 -21.02
CA ALA A 12 12.95 -32.47 -22.20
C ALA A 12 11.51 -32.11 -21.79
N SER A 13 11.06 -30.90 -22.16
CA SER A 13 9.65 -30.52 -22.08
C SER A 13 8.90 -31.16 -23.26
N THR A 14 8.01 -32.09 -22.98
CA THR A 14 7.07 -32.67 -23.96
C THR A 14 5.82 -31.81 -24.12
N LEU A 15 5.98 -30.54 -24.47
CA LEU A 15 4.89 -29.69 -24.92
C LEU A 15 5.09 -29.35 -26.39
N ARG A 16 4.19 -29.89 -27.21
CA ARG A 16 4.09 -29.55 -28.64
C ARG A 16 3.90 -28.03 -28.75
N THR A 17 4.86 -27.38 -29.41
CA THR A 17 4.75 -25.99 -29.84
C THR A 17 3.70 -25.87 -30.93
N SER A 18 2.44 -25.64 -30.54
CA SER A 18 1.57 -24.86 -31.41
C SER A 18 2.11 -23.43 -31.35
N ALA A 19 2.73 -22.96 -32.43
CA ALA A 19 2.96 -21.55 -32.63
C ALA A 19 1.59 -20.84 -32.69
N LYS A 20 1.03 -20.53 -31.53
CA LYS A 20 0.04 -19.47 -31.42
C LYS A 20 0.83 -18.19 -31.58
N GLU A 21 0.45 -17.41 -32.59
CA GLU A 21 0.87 -16.03 -32.74
C GLU A 21 0.94 -15.38 -31.35
N ILE A 22 2.05 -14.67 -31.11
CA ILE A 22 2.14 -13.75 -29.99
C ILE A 22 1.06 -12.70 -30.27
N ASP A 23 -0.13 -12.92 -29.72
CA ASP A 23 -1.14 -11.89 -29.63
C ASP A 23 -0.49 -10.77 -28.84
N LEU A 24 -0.07 -9.73 -29.55
CA LEU A 24 0.42 -8.49 -28.98
C LEU A 24 -0.75 -7.96 -28.17
N LYS A 25 -0.87 -8.40 -26.90
CA LYS A 25 -1.90 -7.93 -25.96
C LYS A 25 -1.97 -6.43 -26.14
N LYS A 26 -3.13 -5.92 -26.56
CA LYS A 26 -3.31 -4.51 -26.84
C LYS A 26 -2.73 -3.70 -25.67
N PRO A 27 -1.96 -2.63 -25.93
CA PRO A 27 -1.50 -1.75 -24.86
C PRO A 27 -2.68 -1.35 -23.97
N PHE A 28 -2.46 -1.29 -22.64
CA PHE A 28 -3.47 -0.93 -21.65
C PHE A 28 -4.62 -1.94 -21.43
N THR A 29 -4.43 -3.22 -21.79
CA THR A 29 -5.40 -4.27 -21.44
C THR A 29 -5.11 -4.83 -20.04
N PRO A 30 -6.11 -4.94 -19.14
CA PRO A 30 -5.92 -5.55 -17.82
C PRO A 30 -5.30 -6.97 -17.94
N PRO A 31 -4.38 -7.36 -17.04
CA PRO A 31 -3.72 -8.66 -17.11
C PRO A 31 -4.68 -9.86 -17.07
N ARG A 32 -5.89 -9.67 -16.53
CA ARG A 32 -6.98 -10.67 -16.44
C ARG A 32 -8.34 -10.03 -16.71
N GLU A 33 -9.26 -10.80 -17.30
CA GLU A 33 -10.68 -10.43 -17.36
C GLU A 33 -11.23 -10.31 -15.93
N VAL A 34 -11.78 -9.13 -15.63
CA VAL A 34 -12.53 -8.90 -14.39
C VAL A 34 -13.72 -9.85 -14.36
N HIS A 35 -13.98 -10.44 -13.20
CA HIS A 35 -15.17 -11.26 -12.98
C HIS A 35 -16.44 -10.42 -13.27
N VAL A 36 -17.62 -11.04 -13.32
CA VAL A 36 -18.89 -10.30 -13.42
C VAL A 36 -18.89 -9.20 -12.34
N GLN A 37 -18.82 -7.94 -12.76
CA GLN A 37 -18.74 -6.81 -11.84
C GLN A 37 -20.11 -6.56 -11.23
N VAL A 38 -20.21 -6.75 -9.92
CA VAL A 38 -21.37 -6.34 -9.13
C VAL A 38 -21.06 -4.95 -8.58
N THR A 39 -21.95 -4.00 -8.85
CA THR A 39 -21.85 -2.62 -8.38
C THR A 39 -23.12 -2.24 -7.65
N HIS A 40 -22.99 -1.34 -6.68
CA HIS A 40 -24.11 -0.80 -5.89
C HIS A 40 -24.99 -1.89 -5.25
N SER A 41 -24.36 -2.85 -4.56
CA SER A 41 -25.10 -3.95 -3.91
C SER A 41 -25.84 -3.52 -2.64
N MET A 42 -25.47 -2.36 -2.07
CA MET A 42 -26.17 -1.79 -0.93
C MET A 42 -27.53 -1.21 -1.35
N PRO A 43 -28.65 -1.51 -0.65
CA PRO A 43 -29.92 -0.86 -0.90
C PRO A 43 -29.81 0.67 -0.80
N PRO A 44 -30.32 1.47 -1.76
CA PRO A 44 -30.15 2.92 -1.77
C PRO A 44 -30.64 3.63 -0.51
N GLN A 45 -31.63 3.08 0.19
CA GLN A 45 -32.15 3.64 1.44
C GLN A 45 -31.09 3.66 2.55
N LYS A 46 -30.11 2.75 2.52
CA LYS A 46 -29.03 2.67 3.51
C LYS A 46 -27.98 3.78 3.35
N ILE A 47 -28.00 4.55 2.26
CA ILE A 47 -27.16 5.76 2.13
C ILE A 47 -27.48 6.76 3.27
N GLU A 48 -28.75 6.84 3.68
CA GLU A 48 -29.17 7.74 4.78
C GLU A 48 -28.53 7.38 6.12
N ILE A 49 -28.11 6.13 6.32
CA ILE A 49 -27.39 5.72 7.55
C ILE A 49 -26.07 6.50 7.63
N PHE A 50 -25.27 6.50 6.57
CA PHE A 50 -23.97 7.19 6.55
C PHE A 50 -24.10 8.71 6.67
N LYS A 51 -25.15 9.30 6.10
CA LYS A 51 -25.48 10.71 6.32
C LYS A 51 -25.85 10.99 7.77
N SER A 52 -26.68 10.14 8.38
CA SER A 52 -27.18 10.35 9.75
C SER A 52 -26.08 10.25 10.82
N ILE A 53 -24.99 9.53 10.54
CA ILE A 53 -23.87 9.35 11.48
C ILE A 53 -22.66 10.23 11.17
N GLU A 54 -22.76 11.22 10.27
CA GLU A 54 -21.63 12.12 9.96
C GLU A 54 -21.10 12.86 11.20
N GLY A 55 -22.00 13.34 12.07
CA GLY A 55 -21.60 13.99 13.32
C GLY A 55 -20.94 13.02 14.30
N TRP A 56 -21.41 11.76 14.35
CA TRP A 56 -20.72 10.73 15.11
C TRP A 56 -19.32 10.46 14.54
N ALA A 57 -19.17 10.39 13.21
CA ALA A 57 -17.89 10.17 12.58
C ALA A 57 -16.91 11.33 12.83
N GLU A 58 -17.40 12.57 12.88
CA GLU A 58 -16.58 13.74 13.22
C GLU A 58 -15.95 13.58 14.61
N GLU A 59 -16.76 13.19 15.59
CA GLU A 59 -16.34 13.06 16.98
C GLU A 59 -15.53 11.78 17.27
N ASN A 60 -15.72 10.71 16.48
CA ASN A 60 -15.20 9.38 16.82
C ASN A 60 -14.18 8.82 15.82
N ILE A 61 -14.17 9.32 14.58
CA ILE A 61 -13.30 8.85 13.49
C ILE A 61 -12.20 9.86 13.17
N LEU A 62 -12.54 11.14 12.96
CA LEU A 62 -11.52 12.15 12.61
C LEU A 62 -10.48 12.35 13.72
N ILE A 63 -10.81 12.01 14.97
CA ILE A 63 -9.89 12.07 16.11
C ILE A 63 -8.67 11.14 15.98
N HIS A 64 -8.71 10.14 15.10
CA HIS A 64 -7.59 9.22 14.86
C HIS A 64 -6.57 9.77 13.87
N LEU A 65 -6.93 10.82 13.13
CA LEU A 65 -6.01 11.54 12.25
C LEU A 65 -5.06 12.39 13.10
N LYS A 66 -3.79 12.40 12.74
CA LYS A 66 -2.81 13.31 13.34
C LYS A 66 -2.85 14.64 12.61
N PRO A 67 -2.89 15.78 13.33
CA PRO A 67 -2.68 17.08 12.70
C PRO A 67 -1.33 17.11 11.97
N VAL A 68 -1.30 17.68 10.77
CA VAL A 68 -0.09 17.71 9.91
C VAL A 68 1.16 18.20 10.65
N GLU A 69 1.02 19.26 11.45
CA GLU A 69 2.11 19.84 12.25
C GLU A 69 2.66 18.91 13.36
N LYS A 70 1.97 17.79 13.63
CA LYS A 70 2.39 16.74 14.58
C LYS A 70 2.69 15.41 13.86
N CYS A 71 2.57 15.37 12.54
CA CYS A 71 2.93 14.21 11.75
C CYS A 71 4.44 14.17 11.54
N TRP A 72 4.99 12.96 11.55
CA TRP A 72 6.31 12.72 11.00
C TRP A 72 6.30 12.98 9.49
N GLN A 73 7.45 13.32 8.92
CA GLN A 73 7.64 13.45 7.48
C GLN A 73 8.76 12.52 7.00
N PRO A 74 8.76 12.05 5.74
CA PRO A 74 9.81 11.17 5.23
C PRO A 74 11.23 11.67 5.50
N GLN A 75 11.44 12.99 5.45
CA GLN A 75 12.75 13.61 5.67
C GLN A 75 13.28 13.40 7.10
N ASP A 76 12.43 13.14 8.09
CA ASP A 76 12.84 12.88 9.48
C ASP A 76 13.68 11.60 9.61
N PHE A 77 13.59 10.68 8.63
CA PHE A 77 14.22 9.36 8.65
C PHE A 77 15.27 9.16 7.56
N LEU A 78 15.37 10.10 6.61
CA LEU A 78 16.27 10.02 5.47
C LEU A 78 17.51 10.89 5.67
N PRO A 79 18.63 10.60 4.97
CA PRO A 79 19.75 11.51 4.89
C PRO A 79 19.31 12.92 4.49
N ASP A 80 19.83 13.94 5.18
CA ASP A 80 19.46 15.33 4.96
C ASP A 80 20.26 15.92 3.78
N PRO A 81 19.62 16.22 2.63
CA PRO A 81 20.31 16.68 1.44
C PRO A 81 20.88 18.11 1.55
N VAL A 82 20.49 18.90 2.55
CA VAL A 82 21.06 20.24 2.78
C VAL A 82 22.15 20.26 3.86
N SER A 83 22.42 19.11 4.49
CA SER A 83 23.48 18.96 5.48
C SER A 83 24.84 18.74 4.82
N ASP A 84 25.89 19.36 5.36
CA ASP A 84 27.29 19.05 4.99
C ASP A 84 27.64 17.56 5.16
N GLY A 85 26.87 16.85 6.00
CA GLY A 85 27.04 15.41 6.26
C GLY A 85 26.25 14.48 5.34
N PHE A 86 25.54 14.99 4.32
CA PHE A 86 24.66 14.19 3.47
C PHE A 86 25.34 12.93 2.89
N GLU A 87 26.50 13.10 2.27
CA GLU A 87 27.23 12.02 1.61
C GLU A 87 27.64 10.91 2.59
N GLU A 88 28.06 11.27 3.80
CA GLU A 88 28.40 10.27 4.82
C GLU A 88 27.15 9.57 5.35
N GLN A 89 26.03 10.28 5.54
CA GLN A 89 24.77 9.67 5.96
C GLN A 89 24.24 8.67 4.91
N VAL A 90 24.37 8.99 3.62
CA VAL A 90 24.04 8.08 2.51
C VAL A 90 24.98 6.87 2.53
N LYS A 91 26.29 7.08 2.71
CA LYS A 91 27.28 6.00 2.80
C LYS A 91 26.96 5.05 3.96
N GLU A 92 26.67 5.57 5.16
CA GLU A 92 26.27 4.76 6.32
C GLU A 92 24.99 3.96 6.06
N LEU A 93 23.99 4.55 5.41
CA LEU A 93 22.76 3.83 5.01
C LEU A 93 23.10 2.64 4.11
N ARG A 94 23.97 2.85 3.11
CA ARG A 94 24.38 1.81 2.18
C ARG A 94 25.23 0.72 2.83
N GLU A 95 26.07 1.06 3.80
CA GLU A 95 26.82 0.06 4.56
C GLU A 95 25.87 -0.83 5.39
N ARG A 96 24.89 -0.25 6.11
CA ARG A 96 23.88 -1.05 6.83
C ARG A 96 23.05 -1.94 5.88
N ALA A 97 22.67 -1.40 4.73
CA ALA A 97 21.89 -2.11 3.71
C ALA A 97 22.59 -3.35 3.11
N LYS A 98 23.94 -3.45 3.20
CA LYS A 98 24.67 -4.65 2.76
C LYS A 98 24.48 -5.85 3.68
N GLU A 99 24.23 -5.61 4.97
CA GLU A 99 24.04 -6.65 5.98
C GLU A 99 22.63 -7.26 5.96
N ILE A 100 21.71 -6.64 5.19
CA ILE A 100 20.33 -7.09 5.05
C ILE A 100 20.22 -8.06 3.85
N PRO A 101 19.66 -9.26 4.04
CA PRO A 101 19.56 -10.28 2.99
C PRO A 101 18.56 -9.92 1.89
N ASP A 102 18.76 -10.48 0.69
CA ASP A 102 17.92 -10.17 -0.47
C ASP A 102 16.45 -10.59 -0.26
N GLU A 103 16.18 -11.65 0.50
CA GLU A 103 14.83 -12.10 0.84
C GLU A 103 14.04 -11.02 1.59
N TYR A 104 14.72 -10.26 2.45
CA TYR A 104 14.09 -9.13 3.15
C TYR A 104 13.74 -8.01 2.15
N TYR A 105 14.63 -7.71 1.21
CA TYR A 105 14.37 -6.69 0.19
C TYR A 105 13.24 -7.06 -0.75
N VAL A 106 13.06 -8.34 -1.08
CA VAL A 106 11.89 -8.78 -1.88
C VAL A 106 10.59 -8.43 -1.18
N VAL A 107 10.50 -8.66 0.14
CA VAL A 107 9.30 -8.32 0.93
C VAL A 107 9.13 -6.81 1.05
N LEU A 108 10.19 -6.08 1.43
CA LEU A 108 10.13 -4.63 1.59
C LEU A 108 9.77 -3.90 0.27
N VAL A 109 10.24 -4.42 -0.86
CA VAL A 109 9.85 -3.94 -2.20
C VAL A 109 8.38 -4.21 -2.47
N GLY A 110 7.86 -5.37 -2.08
CA GLY A 110 6.43 -5.69 -2.19
C GLY A 110 5.56 -4.75 -1.36
N ASP A 111 5.95 -4.49 -0.11
CA ASP A 111 5.29 -3.52 0.77
C ASP A 111 5.29 -2.13 0.10
N MET A 112 6.46 -1.63 -0.32
CA MET A 112 6.60 -0.31 -0.96
C MET A 112 5.79 -0.18 -2.25
N ILE A 113 5.79 -1.19 -3.13
CA ILE A 113 4.99 -1.17 -4.37
C ILE A 113 3.50 -1.08 -4.03
N THR A 114 3.07 -1.71 -2.94
CA THR A 114 1.69 -1.65 -2.46
C THR A 114 1.37 -0.23 -1.98
N GLU A 115 2.24 0.41 -1.20
CA GLU A 115 2.04 1.81 -0.76
C GLU A 115 1.94 2.78 -1.95
N GLU A 116 2.79 2.61 -2.96
CA GLU A 116 2.83 3.48 -4.14
C GLU A 116 1.58 3.39 -5.03
N ALA A 117 0.76 2.36 -4.86
CA ALA A 117 -0.51 2.21 -5.58
C ALA A 117 -1.68 3.00 -4.94
N LEU A 118 -1.38 3.90 -4.00
CA LEU A 118 -2.32 4.76 -3.28
C LEU A 118 -3.44 5.40 -4.11
N PRO A 119 -3.23 5.89 -5.35
CA PRO A 119 -4.34 6.41 -6.16
C PRO A 119 -5.49 5.41 -6.34
N THR A 120 -5.18 4.12 -6.39
CA THR A 120 -6.18 3.04 -6.48
C THR A 120 -7.02 2.96 -5.21
N TYR A 121 -6.40 3.13 -4.03
CA TYR A 121 -7.07 2.97 -2.74
C TYR A 121 -7.95 4.17 -2.41
N GLN A 122 -7.48 5.38 -2.67
CA GLN A 122 -8.33 6.57 -2.59
C GLN A 122 -9.52 6.46 -3.55
N THR A 123 -9.29 5.98 -4.77
CA THR A 123 -10.38 5.73 -5.74
C THR A 123 -11.38 4.73 -5.18
N MET A 124 -10.92 3.62 -4.60
CA MET A 124 -11.77 2.61 -3.96
C MET A 124 -12.67 3.22 -2.87
N LEU A 125 -12.12 4.01 -1.95
CA LEU A 125 -12.92 4.72 -0.94
C LEU A 125 -13.95 5.66 -1.58
N ASN A 126 -13.56 6.37 -2.64
CA ASN A 126 -14.45 7.24 -3.41
C ASN A 126 -15.45 6.50 -4.31
N THR A 127 -15.44 5.16 -4.34
CA THR A 127 -16.53 4.37 -4.94
C THR A 127 -17.64 4.02 -3.96
N LEU A 128 -17.44 4.22 -2.65
CA LEU A 128 -18.37 3.77 -1.61
C LEU A 128 -19.58 4.69 -1.49
N ASP A 129 -20.78 4.12 -1.66
CA ASP A 129 -22.06 4.82 -1.64
C ASP A 129 -22.34 5.43 -0.27
N GLY A 130 -22.53 6.75 -0.21
CA GLY A 130 -22.80 7.47 1.04
C GLY A 130 -21.57 7.92 1.81
N ALA A 131 -20.36 7.52 1.39
CA ALA A 131 -19.09 7.97 1.99
C ALA A 131 -18.11 8.65 1.01
N ARG A 132 -18.32 8.51 -0.30
CA ARG A 132 -17.43 9.09 -1.33
C ARG A 132 -17.37 10.62 -1.32
N ASP A 133 -16.25 11.16 -1.77
CA ASP A 133 -16.08 12.59 -2.05
C ASP A 133 -16.68 12.96 -3.43
N GLU A 134 -17.79 13.69 -3.42
CA GLU A 134 -18.51 14.08 -4.64
C GLU A 134 -17.82 15.18 -5.46
N THR A 135 -16.91 15.96 -4.85
CA THR A 135 -16.35 17.16 -5.48
C THR A 135 -14.82 17.21 -5.50
N GLY A 136 -14.17 16.25 -4.82
CA GLY A 136 -12.74 16.29 -4.51
C GLY A 136 -12.39 17.25 -3.36
N ALA A 137 -13.39 17.95 -2.82
CA ALA A 137 -13.25 18.87 -1.70
C ALA A 137 -14.55 18.93 -0.87
N SER A 138 -15.35 17.87 -0.87
CA SER A 138 -16.61 17.82 -0.12
C SER A 138 -16.34 18.10 1.37
N PRO A 139 -17.17 18.92 2.05
CA PRO A 139 -17.01 19.21 3.46
C PRO A 139 -17.54 18.08 4.37
N THR A 140 -18.04 16.98 3.80
CA THR A 140 -18.52 15.84 4.59
C THR A 140 -17.39 15.18 5.35
N THR A 141 -17.69 14.69 6.56
CA THR A 141 -16.72 14.00 7.43
C THR A 141 -16.04 12.83 6.70
N TRP A 142 -16.79 12.06 5.93
CA TRP A 142 -16.27 10.92 5.17
C TRP A 142 -15.25 11.32 4.10
N ALA A 143 -15.52 12.43 3.39
CA ALA A 143 -14.60 12.97 2.41
C ALA A 143 -13.35 13.57 3.08
N MET A 144 -13.51 14.26 4.21
CA MET A 144 -12.40 14.74 5.02
C MET A 144 -11.49 13.59 5.49
N TRP A 145 -12.08 12.51 6.02
CA TRP A 145 -11.35 11.30 6.38
C TRP A 145 -10.59 10.74 5.17
N THR A 146 -11.26 10.55 4.04
CA THR A 146 -10.65 9.95 2.84
C THR A 146 -9.44 10.76 2.36
N ARG A 147 -9.56 12.09 2.29
CA ARG A 147 -8.45 12.96 1.87
C ARG A 147 -7.31 12.97 2.90
N ALA A 148 -7.63 13.04 4.19
CA ALA A 148 -6.62 13.10 5.25
C ALA A 148 -5.89 11.78 5.45
N TRP A 149 -6.61 10.64 5.42
CA TRP A 149 -6.03 9.30 5.39
C TRP A 149 -5.08 9.17 4.19
N THR A 150 -5.54 9.53 2.98
CA THR A 150 -4.67 9.50 1.78
C THR A 150 -3.41 10.36 1.96
N ALA A 151 -3.52 11.52 2.61
CA ALA A 151 -2.36 12.37 2.90
C ALA A 151 -1.40 11.75 3.93
N GLU A 152 -1.91 11.00 4.92
CA GLU A 152 -1.07 10.23 5.84
C GLU A 152 -0.35 9.09 5.11
N GLU A 153 -1.07 8.31 4.30
CA GLU A 153 -0.58 7.16 3.50
C GLU A 153 0.51 7.54 2.50
N ASN A 154 0.38 8.69 1.83
CA ASN A 154 1.33 9.11 0.80
C ASN A 154 2.77 9.11 1.33
N ARG A 155 2.97 9.46 2.61
CA ARG A 155 4.29 9.51 3.24
C ARG A 155 4.95 8.13 3.35
N HIS A 156 4.18 7.05 3.37
CA HIS A 156 4.70 5.68 3.50
C HIS A 156 5.46 5.27 2.24
N GLY A 157 4.80 5.37 1.07
CA GLY A 157 5.41 5.16 -0.23
C GLY A 157 6.62 6.07 -0.44
N ASP A 158 6.46 7.37 -0.15
CA ASP A 158 7.53 8.37 -0.27
C ASP A 158 8.79 8.04 0.52
N LEU A 159 8.65 7.50 1.73
CA LEU A 159 9.74 7.15 2.62
C LEU A 159 10.41 5.84 2.17
N LEU A 160 9.62 4.80 1.90
CA LEU A 160 10.13 3.50 1.47
C LEU A 160 10.82 3.58 0.10
N ASN A 161 10.26 4.36 -0.84
CA ASN A 161 10.85 4.59 -2.16
C ASN A 161 12.25 5.18 -2.04
N LYS A 162 12.38 6.30 -1.31
CA LYS A 162 13.68 6.99 -1.13
C LYS A 162 14.68 6.12 -0.37
N TYR A 163 14.23 5.35 0.62
CA TYR A 163 15.09 4.38 1.30
C TYR A 163 15.62 3.31 0.33
N LEU A 164 14.75 2.67 -0.45
CA LEU A 164 15.13 1.63 -1.41
C LEU A 164 16.04 2.19 -2.51
N TYR A 165 15.74 3.38 -3.03
CA TYR A 165 16.59 4.10 -3.98
C TYR A 165 18.01 4.33 -3.42
N LEU A 166 18.12 4.87 -2.21
CA LEU A 166 19.41 5.17 -1.58
C LEU A 166 20.18 3.89 -1.19
N SER A 167 19.48 2.79 -0.87
CA SER A 167 20.12 1.53 -0.46
C SER A 167 21.06 0.97 -1.52
N GLY A 168 20.72 1.16 -2.81
CA GLY A 168 21.43 0.54 -3.94
C GLY A 168 21.36 -0.99 -3.95
N ARG A 169 20.40 -1.60 -3.24
CA ARG A 169 20.24 -3.08 -3.16
C ARG A 169 19.24 -3.64 -4.17
N VAL A 170 18.43 -2.79 -4.81
CA VAL A 170 17.31 -3.18 -5.67
C VAL A 170 17.35 -2.49 -7.04
N ASP A 171 16.68 -3.07 -8.03
CA ASP A 171 16.52 -2.48 -9.37
C ASP A 171 15.28 -1.56 -9.41
N MET A 172 15.51 -0.26 -9.16
CA MET A 172 14.44 0.74 -9.15
C MET A 172 13.68 0.82 -10.48
N ARG A 173 14.33 0.57 -11.62
CA ARG A 173 13.66 0.61 -12.93
C ARG A 173 12.61 -0.48 -13.05
N GLN A 174 12.87 -1.66 -12.51
CA GLN A 174 11.90 -2.76 -12.51
C GLN A 174 10.80 -2.54 -11.49
N ILE A 175 11.10 -1.92 -10.34
CA ILE A 175 10.11 -1.52 -9.33
C ILE A 175 9.15 -0.48 -9.93
N GLU A 176 9.66 0.60 -10.51
CA GLU A 176 8.87 1.68 -11.13
C GLU A 176 7.94 1.16 -12.23
N LYS A 177 8.43 0.25 -13.09
CA LYS A 177 7.59 -0.44 -14.08
C LYS A 177 6.49 -1.26 -13.42
N THR A 178 6.78 -1.91 -12.30
CA THR A 178 5.81 -2.73 -11.58
C THR A 178 4.72 -1.86 -10.95
N ILE A 179 5.09 -0.73 -10.35
CA ILE A 179 4.14 0.29 -9.85
C ILE A 179 3.25 0.78 -11.00
N GLN A 180 3.84 1.11 -12.15
CA GLN A 180 3.09 1.57 -13.32
C GLN A 180 2.10 0.51 -13.83
N TYR A 181 2.50 -0.77 -13.86
CA TYR A 181 1.59 -1.86 -14.18
C TYR A 181 0.49 -2.04 -13.14
N LEU A 182 0.80 -1.94 -11.85
CA LEU A 182 -0.15 -2.13 -10.77
C LEU A 182 -1.24 -1.04 -10.80
N ILE A 183 -0.84 0.23 -10.85
CA ILE A 183 -1.79 1.36 -10.95
C ILE A 183 -2.62 1.26 -12.23
N GLY A 184 -2.00 0.94 -13.37
CA GLY A 184 -2.71 0.77 -14.64
C GLY A 184 -3.66 -0.44 -14.66
N SER A 185 -3.42 -1.44 -13.81
CA SER A 185 -4.30 -2.60 -13.65
C SER A 185 -5.46 -2.31 -12.69
N GLY A 186 -5.23 -1.44 -11.71
CA GLY A 186 -6.15 -1.21 -10.60
C GLY A 186 -6.38 -2.46 -9.74
N MET A 187 -7.43 -2.42 -8.94
CA MET A 187 -7.86 -3.51 -8.07
C MET A 187 -9.38 -3.60 -8.04
N ASP A 188 -9.92 -4.82 -8.05
CA ASP A 188 -11.31 -5.10 -7.71
C ASP A 188 -11.37 -5.77 -6.33
N PRO A 189 -11.63 -5.00 -5.25
CA PRO A 189 -11.72 -5.55 -3.89
C PRO A 189 -13.05 -6.28 -3.64
N ARG A 190 -13.97 -6.30 -4.63
CA ARG A 190 -15.33 -6.85 -4.49
C ARG A 190 -16.11 -6.26 -3.33
N THR A 191 -15.93 -4.95 -3.14
CA THR A 191 -16.70 -4.18 -2.16
C THR A 191 -17.98 -3.61 -2.76
N GLU A 192 -18.19 -3.73 -4.06
CA GLU A 192 -19.49 -3.52 -4.73
C GLU A 192 -20.12 -2.14 -4.45
N ASN A 193 -19.29 -1.10 -4.29
CA ASN A 193 -19.69 0.25 -3.87
C ASN A 193 -20.35 0.31 -2.48
N ASN A 194 -20.35 -0.79 -1.73
CA ASN A 194 -21.05 -0.94 -0.47
C ASN A 194 -20.10 -0.61 0.70
N PRO A 195 -20.34 0.46 1.48
CA PRO A 195 -19.44 0.83 2.57
C PRO A 195 -19.38 -0.21 3.70
N TYR A 196 -20.40 -1.08 3.87
CA TYR A 196 -20.31 -2.19 4.82
C TYR A 196 -19.17 -3.14 4.42
N LEU A 197 -19.12 -3.52 3.14
CA LEU A 197 -18.05 -4.35 2.59
C LEU A 197 -16.71 -3.58 2.56
N GLY A 198 -16.76 -2.31 2.16
CA GLY A 198 -15.61 -1.41 2.10
C GLY A 198 -14.90 -1.26 3.45
N PHE A 199 -15.63 -0.93 4.52
CA PHE A 199 -15.03 -0.71 5.84
C PHE A 199 -14.61 -2.00 6.54
N ILE A 200 -15.25 -3.14 6.26
CA ILE A 200 -14.74 -4.45 6.68
C ILE A 200 -13.42 -4.74 5.97
N TYR A 201 -13.37 -4.52 4.66
CA TYR A 201 -12.16 -4.71 3.85
C TYR A 201 -11.01 -3.85 4.37
N THR A 202 -11.21 -2.55 4.58
CA THR A 202 -10.15 -1.65 5.08
C THR A 202 -9.72 -2.01 6.49
N SER A 203 -10.65 -2.34 7.40
CA SER A 203 -10.30 -2.82 8.75
C SER A 203 -9.36 -4.02 8.72
N PHE A 204 -9.57 -4.94 7.78
CA PHE A 204 -8.69 -6.10 7.60
C PHE A 204 -7.34 -5.72 6.99
N GLN A 205 -7.33 -4.90 5.93
CA GLN A 205 -6.08 -4.54 5.23
C GLN A 205 -5.14 -3.74 6.12
N GLU A 206 -5.65 -2.76 6.85
CA GLU A 206 -4.89 -1.92 7.78
C GLU A 206 -4.24 -2.76 8.89
N ARG A 207 -4.92 -3.81 9.34
CA ARG A 207 -4.32 -4.77 10.27
C ARG A 207 -3.23 -5.60 9.59
N ALA A 208 -3.42 -5.99 8.34
CA ALA A 208 -2.44 -6.77 7.59
C ALA A 208 -1.15 -5.97 7.34
N THR A 209 -1.26 -4.71 6.93
CA THR A 209 -0.13 -3.78 6.75
C THR A 209 0.55 -3.47 8.09
N PHE A 210 -0.22 -3.21 9.16
CA PHE A 210 0.33 -3.08 10.52
C PHE A 210 1.23 -4.27 10.91
N VAL A 211 0.76 -5.49 10.66
CA VAL A 211 1.51 -6.71 10.96
C VAL A 211 2.73 -6.86 10.04
N SER A 212 2.60 -6.57 8.74
CA SER A 212 3.72 -6.64 7.78
C SER A 212 4.82 -5.67 8.18
N HIS A 213 4.50 -4.37 8.32
CA HIS A 213 5.44 -3.32 8.72
C HIS A 213 6.04 -3.56 10.10
N GLY A 214 5.24 -4.07 11.06
CA GLY A 214 5.74 -4.43 12.38
C GLY A 214 6.73 -5.61 12.36
N ASN A 215 6.55 -6.57 11.46
CA ASN A 215 7.47 -7.68 11.27
C ASN A 215 8.76 -7.24 10.56
N THR A 216 8.65 -6.46 9.48
CA THR A 216 9.82 -5.93 8.76
C THR A 216 10.64 -5.02 9.67
N ALA A 217 10.00 -4.20 10.52
CA ALA A 217 10.69 -3.42 11.55
C ALA A 217 11.52 -4.27 12.51
N ARG A 218 10.98 -5.40 12.98
CA ARG A 218 11.69 -6.32 13.87
C ARG A 218 12.89 -6.94 13.17
N HIS A 219 12.69 -7.44 11.95
CA HIS A 219 13.75 -8.08 11.18
C HIS A 219 14.86 -7.09 10.78
N ALA A 220 14.52 -5.85 10.42
CA ALA A 220 15.51 -4.81 10.17
C ALA A 220 16.42 -4.59 11.39
N LYS A 221 15.83 -4.57 12.59
CA LYS A 221 16.58 -4.48 13.84
C LYS A 221 17.46 -5.71 14.09
N ASP A 222 16.95 -6.91 13.81
CA ASP A 222 17.72 -8.16 13.94
C ASP A 222 18.94 -8.19 12.99
N TYR A 223 18.82 -7.58 11.81
CA TYR A 223 19.94 -7.37 10.86
C TYR A 223 20.81 -6.15 11.18
N GLY A 224 20.54 -5.43 12.29
CA GLY A 224 21.36 -4.31 12.76
C GLY A 224 21.02 -2.93 12.18
N ASP A 225 20.00 -2.80 11.32
CA ASP A 225 19.56 -1.50 10.79
C ASP A 225 18.42 -0.91 11.64
N ILE A 226 18.81 -0.24 12.73
CA ILE A 226 17.88 0.42 13.65
C ILE A 226 17.11 1.56 12.96
N LYS A 227 17.71 2.24 11.96
CA LYS A 227 17.02 3.31 11.24
C LYS A 227 15.92 2.76 10.35
N LEU A 228 16.18 1.66 9.62
CA LEU A 228 15.12 0.97 8.88
C LEU A 228 14.02 0.41 9.82
N ALA A 229 14.40 -0.10 10.99
CA ALA A 229 13.43 -0.52 12.00
C ALA A 229 12.51 0.63 12.45
N GLN A 230 13.06 1.84 12.61
CA GLN A 230 12.28 3.04 12.93
C GLN A 230 11.36 3.46 11.78
N ILE A 231 11.83 3.37 10.53
CA ILE A 231 11.01 3.64 9.33
C ILE A 231 9.77 2.74 9.33
N CYS A 232 9.98 1.41 9.32
CA CYS A 232 8.89 0.44 9.26
C CYS A 232 7.99 0.53 10.51
N GLY A 233 8.56 0.72 11.70
CA GLY A 233 7.78 0.86 12.93
C GLY A 233 6.94 2.12 13.00
N THR A 234 7.40 3.21 12.38
CA THR A 234 6.65 4.48 12.30
C THR A 234 5.46 4.34 11.35
N ILE A 235 5.65 3.71 10.19
CA ILE A 235 4.57 3.38 9.25
C ILE A 235 3.55 2.48 9.95
N ALA A 236 3.98 1.38 10.59
CA ALA A 236 3.10 0.51 11.37
C ALA A 236 2.25 1.25 12.42
N SER A 237 2.78 2.34 13.01
CA SER A 237 2.03 3.14 13.97
C SER A 237 0.86 3.91 13.35
N ASP A 238 0.97 4.28 12.07
CA ASP A 238 -0.08 4.88 11.25
C ASP A 238 -1.16 3.85 10.94
N GLU A 239 -0.79 2.71 10.37
CA GLU A 239 -1.69 1.57 10.12
C GLU A 239 -2.54 1.23 11.35
N LYS A 240 -1.92 1.23 12.55
CA LYS A 240 -2.64 0.87 13.78
C LYS A 240 -3.75 1.87 14.13
N ARG A 241 -3.56 3.16 13.84
CA ARG A 241 -4.60 4.17 14.06
C ARG A 241 -5.70 4.04 13.03
N HIS A 242 -5.34 3.80 11.77
CA HIS A 242 -6.31 3.60 10.70
C HIS A 242 -7.14 2.32 10.93
N GLU A 243 -6.51 1.19 11.31
CA GLU A 243 -7.21 -0.04 11.76
C GLU A 243 -8.23 0.30 12.85
N THR A 244 -7.82 1.06 13.86
CA THR A 244 -8.68 1.44 14.99
C THR A 244 -9.88 2.27 14.52
N ALA A 245 -9.66 3.23 13.61
CA ALA A 245 -10.71 4.07 13.06
C ALA A 245 -11.72 3.24 12.24
N TYR A 246 -11.25 2.41 11.30
CA TYR A 246 -12.14 1.59 10.49
C TYR A 246 -12.90 0.54 11.31
N CYS A 247 -12.24 -0.10 12.29
CA CYS A 247 -12.91 -1.04 13.19
C CYS A 247 -14.04 -0.36 13.97
N LYS A 248 -13.87 0.90 14.41
CA LYS A 248 -14.93 1.67 15.06
C LYS A 248 -16.12 1.96 14.15
N ILE A 249 -15.88 2.20 12.85
CA ILE A 249 -16.97 2.36 11.88
C ILE A 249 -17.78 1.07 11.81
N VAL A 250 -17.11 -0.08 11.66
CA VAL A 250 -17.78 -1.39 11.60
C VAL A 250 -18.51 -1.71 12.91
N GLU A 251 -17.92 -1.41 14.06
CA GLU A 251 -18.59 -1.52 15.37
C GLU A 251 -19.87 -0.69 15.42
N LYS A 252 -19.83 0.56 14.93
CA LYS A 252 -21.01 1.41 14.88
C LYS A 252 -22.08 0.88 13.93
N LEU A 253 -21.68 0.30 12.80
CA LEU A 253 -22.61 -0.33 11.87
C LEU A 253 -23.30 -1.54 12.50
N PHE A 254 -22.59 -2.35 13.30
CA PHE A 254 -23.22 -3.44 14.07
C PHE A 254 -24.21 -2.96 15.13
N GLU A 255 -24.05 -1.74 15.67
CA GLU A 255 -25.05 -1.17 16.59
C GLU A 255 -26.34 -0.73 15.88
N ILE A 256 -26.21 -0.19 14.66
CA ILE A 256 -27.33 0.43 13.93
C ILE A 256 -28.06 -0.57 13.04
N ASP A 257 -27.33 -1.49 12.41
CA ASP A 257 -27.80 -2.42 11.38
C ASP A 257 -27.07 -3.77 11.52
N PRO A 258 -27.38 -4.54 12.60
CA PRO A 258 -26.71 -5.81 12.93
C PRO A 258 -26.96 -6.96 11.96
#